data_AF-A0A1H8CWN5-F1
#
_entry.id   AF-A0A1H8CWN5-F1
#
_cell.length_a   1.000
_cell.length_b   1.000
_cell.length_c   1.000
_cell.angle_alpha   90.00
_cell.angle_beta   90.00
_cell.angle_gamma   90.00
#
_symmetry.space_group_name_H-M   'P 1'
#
loop_
_entity.id
_entity.type
_entity.pdbx_description
1 polymer ?
#
loop_
_entity_poly.entity_id
_entity_poly.type
_entity_poly.pdbx_seq_one_letter_code
_entity_poly.pdbx_strand_id
1 'polypeptide(L)' 'INRSLSKKGCPYDNAVAEAAFKVVKTEFAFNKIFSSFEELEYQLFDYVNWYNNHRIHGSLDYLTPVEYRMLMSEKKVS' A
#
# COMPACT_ATOMS: atom_id res chain seq x y z
N ILE A 1 4.31 -16.86 -16.00
CA ILE A 1 4.58 -15.99 -14.82
C ILE A 1 5.98 -15.41 -14.98
N ASN A 2 6.12 -14.11 -15.26
CA ASN A 2 7.43 -13.45 -15.24
C ASN A 2 7.73 -13.02 -13.80
N ARG A 3 8.84 -13.49 -13.23
CA ARG A 3 9.29 -13.13 -11.89
C ARG A 3 10.39 -12.07 -12.03
N SER A 4 10.13 -10.85 -11.56
CA SER A 4 11.18 -9.84 -11.42
C SER A 4 11.68 -9.86 -9.97
N LEU A 5 12.96 -10.17 -9.78
CA LEU A 5 13.65 -9.97 -8.52
C LEU A 5 14.49 -8.69 -8.64
N SER A 6 14.56 -7.90 -7.58
CA SER A 6 15.51 -6.78 -7.54
C SER A 6 16.95 -7.31 -7.71
N LYS A 7 17.81 -6.52 -8.37
CA LYS A 7 19.23 -6.86 -8.50
C LYS A 7 19.85 -6.91 -7.10
N LYS A 8 20.74 -7.89 -6.89
CA LYS A 8 21.51 -8.00 -5.65
C LYS A 8 22.27 -6.69 -5.40
N GLY A 9 21.99 -6.02 -4.29
CA GLY A 9 22.60 -4.74 -3.92
C GLY A 9 21.80 -3.48 -4.28
N CYS A 10 20.55 -3.59 -4.75
CA CYS A 10 19.65 -2.45 -5.04
C CYS A 10 18.49 -2.36 -4.02
N PRO A 11 18.74 -1.94 -2.76
CA PRO A 11 17.70 -1.88 -1.73
C PRO A 11 16.57 -0.90 -2.06
N TYR A 12 16.83 0.08 -2.92
CA TYR A 12 15.85 1.10 -3.33
C TYR A 12 14.64 0.51 -4.08
N ASP A 13 14.81 -0.60 -4.81
CA ASP A 13 13.70 -1.24 -5.52
C ASP A 13 12.67 -1.84 -4.55
N ASN A 14 13.14 -2.29 -3.37
CA ASN A 14 12.28 -2.86 -2.33
C ASN A 14 11.78 -1.81 -1.34
N ALA A 15 12.40 -0.63 -1.29
CA ALA A 15 12.11 0.40 -0.29
C ALA A 15 10.63 0.82 -0.28
N VAL A 16 9.98 0.87 -1.44
CA VAL A 16 8.53 1.18 -1.54
C VAL A 16 7.69 0.09 -0.88
N ALA A 17 7.99 -1.17 -1.15
CA ALA A 17 7.29 -2.30 -0.54
C ALA A 17 7.56 -2.37 0.97
N GLU A 18 8.80 -2.16 1.39
CA GLU A 18 9.19 -2.11 2.81
C GLU A 18 8.47 -1.00 3.58
N ALA A 19 8.36 0.19 2.99
CA ALA A 19 7.60 1.29 3.57
C ALA A 19 6.12 0.94 3.73
N ALA A 20 5.50 0.35 2.69
CA ALA A 20 4.12 -0.10 2.75
C ALA A 20 3.91 -1.17 3.85
N PHE A 21 4.80 -2.17 3.94
CA PHE A 21 4.72 -3.19 4.98
C PHE A 21 4.94 -2.64 6.38
N LYS A 22 5.82 -1.66 6.54
CA LYS A 22 6.00 -0.96 7.82
C LYS A 22 4.69 -0.32 8.26
N VAL A 23 4.03 0.40 7.36
CA VAL A 23 2.75 1.07 7.64
C VAL A 23 1.66 0.07 8.03
N VAL A 24 1.51 -1.04 7.29
CA VAL A 24 0.56 -2.11 7.67
C VAL A 24 0.87 -2.65 9.07
N LYS A 25 2.13 -2.91 9.38
CA LYS A 25 2.51 -3.44 10.70
C LYS A 25 2.25 -2.44 11.82
N THR A 26 2.48 -1.16 11.59
CA THR A 26 2.33 -0.12 12.62
C THR A 26 0.89 0.34 12.83
N GLU A 27 0.10 0.43 11.76
CA GLU A 27 -1.26 0.99 11.83
C GLU A 27 -2.33 -0.09 11.93
N PHE A 28 -2.16 -1.22 11.24
CA PHE A 28 -3.15 -2.29 11.21
C PHE A 28 -2.88 -3.40 12.23
N ALA A 29 -1.64 -3.89 12.31
CA ALA A 29 -1.32 -5.07 13.12
C ALA A 29 -0.80 -4.74 14.53
N PHE A 30 -0.36 -3.51 14.79
CA PHE A 30 0.27 -3.17 16.06
C PHE A 30 -0.72 -3.29 17.21
N ASN A 31 -0.34 -4.08 18.22
CA ASN A 31 -1.14 -4.33 19.42
C ASN A 31 -2.57 -4.87 19.13
N LYS A 32 -2.75 -5.55 18.00
CA LYS A 32 -4.04 -6.11 17.59
C LYS A 32 -4.02 -7.63 17.68
N ILE A 33 -5.03 -8.19 18.33
CA ILE A 33 -5.24 -9.64 18.42
C ILE A 33 -6.50 -9.93 17.61
N PHE A 34 -6.39 -10.87 16.67
CA PHE A 34 -7.51 -11.35 15.87
C PHE A 34 -7.98 -12.68 16.45
N SER A 35 -9.28 -12.86 16.56
CA SER A 35 -9.89 -14.05 17.15
C SER A 35 -9.94 -15.21 16.17
N SER A 36 -9.93 -14.92 14.87
CA SER A 36 -9.90 -15.92 13.80
C SER A 36 -9.15 -15.42 12.56
N PHE A 37 -8.80 -16.35 11.68
CA PHE A 37 -8.22 -16.01 10.38
C PHE A 37 -9.19 -15.22 9.49
N GLU A 38 -10.48 -15.57 9.54
CA GLU A 38 -11.54 -14.89 8.78
C GLU A 38 -11.71 -13.43 9.23
N GLU A 39 -11.62 -13.16 10.54
CA GLU A 39 -11.62 -11.80 11.08
C GLU A 39 -10.41 -11.00 10.57
N LEU A 40 -9.22 -11.61 10.59
CA LEU A 40 -8.01 -10.98 10.07
C LEU A 40 -8.14 -10.66 8.58
N GLU A 41 -8.67 -11.59 7.78
CA GLU A 41 -8.84 -11.41 6.34
C GLU A 41 -9.81 -10.28 6.03
N TYR A 42 -10.97 -10.27 6.67
CA TYR A 42 -11.99 -9.23 6.48
C TYR A 42 -11.45 -7.84 6.85
N GLN A 43 -10.81 -7.71 8.01
CA GLN A 43 -10.27 -6.43 8.45
C GLN A 43 -9.08 -5.98 7.62
N LEU A 44 -8.27 -6.91 7.10
CA LEU A 44 -7.19 -6.59 6.18
C LEU A 44 -7.73 -6.06 4.87
N PHE A 45 -8.77 -6.68 4.30
CA PHE A 45 -9.42 -6.20 3.09
C PHE A 45 -9.98 -4.79 3.26
N ASP A 46 -10.68 -4.55 4.37
CA ASP A 46 -11.21 -3.23 4.69
C ASP A 46 -10.10 -2.19 4.85
N TYR A 47 -9.02 -2.54 5.57
CA TYR A 47 -7.86 -1.66 5.72
C TYR A 47 -7.19 -1.32 4.38
N VAL A 48 -7.03 -2.30 3.49
CA VAL A 48 -6.45 -2.08 2.15
C VAL A 48 -7.38 -1.21 1.31
N ASN A 49 -8.69 -1.39 1.39
CA ASN A 49 -9.67 -0.54 0.71
C ASN A 49 -9.61 0.90 1.22
N TRP A 50 -9.59 1.08 2.54
CA TRP A 50 -9.43 2.40 3.16
C TRP A 50 -8.12 3.06 2.73
N TYR A 51 -6.99 2.34 2.79
CA TYR A 51 -5.69 2.87 2.40
C TYR A 51 -5.68 3.37 0.95
N ASN A 52 -6.28 2.62 0.02
CA ASN A 52 -6.22 2.96 -1.40
C ASN A 52 -7.23 4.04 -1.81
N ASN A 53 -8.44 4.03 -1.22
CA ASN A 53 -9.57 4.85 -1.69
C ASN A 53 -9.91 6.02 -0.77
N HIS A 54 -9.43 6.04 0.47
CA HIS A 54 -9.85 7.03 1.48
C HIS A 54 -8.68 7.70 2.19
N ARG A 55 -7.50 7.07 2.26
CA ARG A 55 -6.34 7.66 2.92
C ARG A 55 -5.71 8.75 2.06
N ILE A 56 -5.72 9.96 2.59
CA ILE A 56 -5.08 11.13 1.98
C ILE A 56 -3.57 11.12 2.31
N HIS A 57 -2.74 11.36 1.30
CA HIS A 57 -1.29 11.48 1.47
C HIS A 57 -0.82 12.90 1.14
N GLY A 58 -0.22 13.59 2.12
CA GLY A 58 0.33 14.94 1.91
C GLY A 58 1.45 14.97 0.85
N SER A 59 2.18 13.87 0.65
CA SER A 59 3.17 13.73 -0.42
C SER A 59 2.57 13.52 -1.81
N LEU A 60 1.26 13.29 -1.90
CA LEU A 60 0.51 13.09 -3.15
C LEU A 60 -0.46 14.26 -3.40
N ASP A 61 -0.10 15.48 -2.99
CA ASP A 61 -0.97 16.67 -3.08
C ASP A 61 -2.33 16.49 -2.42
N TYR A 62 -2.35 15.77 -1.29
CA TYR A 62 -3.58 15.43 -0.56
C TYR A 62 -4.58 14.58 -1.35
N LEU A 63 -4.09 13.80 -2.32
CA LEU A 63 -4.87 12.80 -3.03
C LEU A 63 -4.76 11.43 -2.37
N THR A 64 -5.75 10.58 -2.63
CA THR A 64 -5.68 9.15 -2.36
C THR A 64 -4.78 8.44 -3.37
N PRO A 65 -4.24 7.26 -3.04
CA PRO A 65 -3.42 6.48 -3.97
C PRO A 65 -4.12 6.17 -5.30
N VAL A 66 -5.43 5.95 -5.28
CA VAL A 66 -6.23 5.71 -6.49
C VAL A 66 -6.38 6.97 -7.33
N GLU A 67 -6.74 8.11 -6.72
CA GLU A 67 -6.84 9.39 -7.42
C GLU A 67 -5.51 9.81 -8.04
N TYR A 68 -4.42 9.68 -7.28
CA TYR A 68 -3.08 9.98 -7.78
C TYR A 68 -2.72 9.10 -8.98
N ARG A 69 -3.08 7.81 -8.94
CA ARG A 69 -2.85 6.89 -10.07
C ARG A 69 -3.66 7.29 -11.31
N MET A 70 -4.93 7.65 -11.14
CA MET A 70 -5.78 8.09 -12.24
C MET A 70 -5.18 9.34 -12.91
N LEU A 71 -4.82 10.34 -12.11
CA LEU A 71 -4.20 11.59 -12.59
C LEU A 71 -2.86 11.35 -13.31
N MET A 72 -2.03 10.41 -12.83
CA MET A 72 -0.76 10.08 -13.47
C MET A 72 -0.92 9.26 -14.76
N SER A 73 -1.96 8.44 -14.85
CA SER A 73 -2.29 7.72 -16.08
C SER A 73 -2.77 8.68 -17.17
N GLU A 74 -3.58 9.68 -16.83
CA GLU A 74 -4.05 10.72 -17.77
C GLU A 74 -2.87 11.55 -18.30
N LYS A 75 -1.94 11.96 -17.44
CA LYS A 75 -0.72 12.69 -17.83
C LYS A 75 0.25 11.92 -18.73
N LYS A 76 0.19 10.58 -18.74
CA LYS A 76 1.03 9.74 -19.62
C LYS A 76 0.44 9.55 -21.02
N VAL A 77 -0.84 9.86 -21.20
CA VAL A 77 -1.56 9.72 -22.47
C VAL A 77 -1.59 11.03 -23.26
N SER A 78 -1.37 12.17 -22.59
CA SER A 78 -1.12 13.50 -23.18
C SER A 78 0.34 13.72 -23.53
#